data_AF-A0A5B7EFA1-F1
#
_entry.id   AF-A0A5B7EFA1-F1
#
_cell.length_a   1.000
_cell.length_b   1.000
_cell.length_c   1.000
_cell.angle_alpha   90.00
_cell.angle_beta   90.00
_cell.angle_gamma   90.00
#
_symmetry.space_group_name_H-M   'P 1'
#
loop_
_entity.id
_entity.type
_entity.pdbx_description
1 polymer ?
#
loop_
_entity_poly.entity_id
_entity_poly.type
_entity_poly.pdbx_seq_one_letter_code
_entity_poly.pdbx_strand_id
1 'polypeptide(L)'
;MGDTPHGDGLSLASLAAHSHTSPSEQVKRTREKIGLGLVLYQDGDRVWVYNRADVPLFVTSPTLDGGLHTRSHFIVHKLPPGHIITIFDYNKARLYQKLPIHPDLLHEGPIDQNAVRVSFAKGWGPNYHRQEITECPCWLEILLVPAR
;
A
#
# COMPACT_ATOMS: atom_id res chain seq x y z
N MET A 1 -20.57 19.26 -1.55
CA MET A 1 -21.36 19.03 -0.33
C MET A 1 -21.30 17.53 -0.08
N GLY A 2 -20.48 17.08 0.88
CA GLY A 2 -20.42 15.67 1.32
C GLY A 2 -19.23 14.83 0.81
N ASP A 3 -17.98 15.27 1.00
CA ASP A 3 -16.75 14.46 0.74
C ASP A 3 -16.10 13.97 2.06
N THR A 4 -16.87 13.97 3.14
CA THR A 4 -16.47 13.39 4.42
C THR A 4 -16.86 11.92 4.43
N PRO A 5 -15.90 10.98 4.57
CA PRO A 5 -16.24 9.58 4.73
C PRO A 5 -17.19 9.41 5.93
N HIS A 6 -18.25 8.63 5.75
CA HIS A 6 -19.13 8.23 6.85
C HIS A 6 -18.46 7.11 7.65
N GLY A 7 -18.31 7.27 8.97
CA GLY A 7 -17.70 6.27 9.87
C GLY A 7 -16.17 6.40 9.99
N ASP A 8 -15.45 5.28 10.03
CA ASP A 8 -13.99 5.18 10.28
C ASP A 8 -13.11 5.55 9.05
N GLY A 9 -13.63 6.30 8.09
CA GLY A 9 -12.89 6.59 6.86
C GLY A 9 -11.91 7.76 6.99
N LEU A 10 -10.85 7.72 6.18
CA LEU A 10 -9.81 8.75 6.12
C LEU A 10 -9.87 9.46 4.76
N SER A 11 -10.07 10.79 4.76
CA SER A 11 -10.05 11.60 3.54
C SER A 11 -8.68 12.20 3.28
N LEU A 12 -8.07 11.83 2.14
CA LEU A 12 -6.81 12.43 1.69
C LEU A 12 -6.95 13.90 1.30
N ALA A 13 -8.14 14.33 0.86
CA ALA A 13 -8.41 15.73 0.56
C ALA A 13 -8.40 16.57 1.84
N SER A 14 -9.04 16.09 2.91
CA SER A 14 -9.01 16.73 4.22
C SER A 14 -7.60 16.77 4.81
N LEU A 15 -6.83 15.68 4.70
CA LEU A 15 -5.44 15.65 5.14
C LEU A 15 -4.58 16.66 4.36
N ALA A 16 -4.77 16.75 3.05
CA ALA A 16 -4.06 17.69 2.19
C ALA A 16 -4.34 19.16 2.54
N ALA A 17 -5.55 19.48 3.00
CA ALA A 17 -5.92 20.83 3.41
C ALA A 17 -5.15 21.33 4.64
N HIS A 18 -4.58 20.41 5.43
CA HIS A 18 -3.73 20.74 6.58
C HIS A 18 -2.23 20.74 6.25
N SER A 19 -1.85 20.57 4.98
CA SER A 19 -0.45 20.65 4.54
C SER A 19 0.02 22.10 4.45
N HIS A 20 1.19 22.40 5.02
CA HIS A 20 1.86 23.71 4.88
C HIS A 20 2.67 23.84 3.58
N THR A 21 2.74 22.80 2.76
CA THR A 21 3.49 22.79 1.50
C THR A 21 2.55 22.71 0.29
N SER A 22 2.85 23.51 -0.73
CA SER A 22 2.16 23.47 -2.02
C SER A 22 2.51 22.18 -2.77
N PRO A 23 1.53 21.33 -3.11
CA PRO A 23 1.81 20.09 -3.84
C PRO A 23 2.24 20.39 -5.28
N SER A 24 3.11 19.54 -5.83
CA SER A 24 3.47 19.61 -7.24
C SER A 24 2.26 19.32 -8.14
N GLU A 25 2.33 19.73 -9.40
CA GLU A 25 1.27 19.51 -10.39
C GLU A 25 0.94 18.01 -10.56
N GLN A 26 1.97 17.15 -10.49
CA GLN A 26 1.78 15.70 -10.58
C GLN A 26 1.01 15.13 -9.37
N VAL A 27 1.24 15.68 -8.18
CA VAL A 27 0.51 15.30 -6.96
C VAL A 27 -0.95 15.72 -7.06
N LYS A 28 -1.22 16.97 -7.48
CA LYS A 28 -2.59 17.47 -7.68
C LYS A 28 -3.40 16.60 -8.63
N ARG A 29 -2.86 16.33 -9.83
CA ARG A 29 -3.51 15.48 -10.83
C ARG A 29 -3.72 14.04 -10.37
N THR A 30 -2.82 13.50 -9.55
CA THR A 30 -3.02 12.17 -8.99
C THR A 30 -4.15 12.18 -7.97
N ARG A 31 -4.17 13.16 -7.05
CA ARG A 31 -5.21 13.31 -6.03
C ARG A 31 -6.62 13.42 -6.62
N GLU A 32 -6.78 14.20 -7.70
CA GLU A 32 -8.06 14.34 -8.42
C GLU A 32 -8.60 13.01 -8.94
N LYS A 33 -7.73 12.04 -9.24
CA LYS A 33 -8.09 10.73 -9.79
C LYS A 33 -8.30 9.64 -8.76
N ILE A 34 -8.01 9.92 -7.48
CA ILE A 34 -8.21 8.94 -6.40
C ILE A 34 -9.70 8.61 -6.26
N GLY A 35 -10.58 9.59 -6.48
CA GLY A 35 -12.03 9.40 -6.37
C GLY A 35 -12.41 8.82 -5.01
N LEU A 36 -13.14 7.71 -5.01
CA LEU A 36 -13.60 7.02 -3.79
C LEU A 36 -12.48 6.26 -3.05
N GLY A 37 -11.26 6.24 -3.59
CA GLY A 37 -10.08 5.69 -2.94
C GLY A 37 -10.09 4.17 -2.84
N LEU A 38 -9.75 3.66 -1.66
CA LEU A 38 -9.74 2.23 -1.39
C LEU A 38 -10.50 1.92 -0.10
N VAL A 39 -11.03 0.71 -0.02
CA VAL A 39 -11.65 0.18 1.20
C VAL A 39 -10.78 -0.96 1.72
N LEU A 40 -10.40 -0.85 2.98
CA LEU A 40 -9.78 -1.92 3.74
C LEU A 40 -10.87 -2.65 4.52
N TYR A 41 -10.81 -3.97 4.54
CA TYR A 41 -11.57 -4.75 5.51
C TYR A 41 -10.75 -5.96 5.94
N GLN A 42 -10.96 -6.35 7.20
CA GLN A 42 -10.37 -7.53 7.78
C GLN A 42 -11.44 -8.62 7.92
N ASP A 43 -11.12 -9.82 7.46
CA ASP A 43 -11.93 -11.02 7.66
C ASP A 43 -11.04 -12.12 8.26
N GLY A 44 -11.26 -12.41 9.54
CA GLY A 44 -10.39 -13.27 10.34
C GLY A 44 -8.93 -12.78 10.32
N ASP A 45 -8.03 -13.66 9.90
CA ASP A 45 -6.58 -13.41 9.80
C ASP A 45 -6.17 -12.76 8.46
N ARG A 46 -7.12 -12.32 7.62
CA ARG A 46 -6.82 -11.75 6.31
C ARG A 46 -7.29 -10.32 6.19
N VAL A 47 -6.45 -9.50 5.57
CA VAL A 47 -6.78 -8.12 5.23
C VAL A 47 -6.93 -8.00 3.73
N TRP A 48 -8.00 -7.35 3.31
CA TRP A 48 -8.37 -7.17 1.91
C TRP A 48 -8.35 -5.69 1.54
N VAL A 49 -8.01 -5.42 0.28
CA VAL A 49 -8.16 -4.10 -0.36
C VAL A 49 -9.14 -4.23 -1.51
N TYR A 50 -10.19 -3.41 -1.48
CA TYR A 50 -11.07 -3.16 -2.61
C TYR A 50 -10.74 -1.80 -3.24
N ASN A 51 -10.37 -1.80 -4.52
CA ASN A 51 -10.07 -0.58 -5.26
C ASN A 51 -11.35 0.09 -5.75
N ARG A 52 -11.71 1.23 -5.15
CA ARG A 52 -12.84 2.07 -5.56
C ARG A 52 -12.40 3.32 -6.32
N ALA A 53 -11.11 3.50 -6.55
CA ALA A 53 -10.57 4.60 -7.33
C ALA A 53 -10.78 4.32 -8.83
N ASP A 54 -10.79 5.39 -9.62
CA ASP A 54 -10.86 5.30 -11.09
C ASP A 54 -9.49 4.98 -11.72
N VAL A 55 -8.47 4.77 -10.89
CA VAL A 55 -7.09 4.46 -11.28
C VAL A 55 -6.63 3.14 -10.67
N PRO A 56 -5.65 2.45 -11.28
CA PRO A 56 -5.08 1.27 -10.66
C PRO A 56 -4.37 1.63 -9.35
N LEU A 57 -4.44 0.71 -8.39
CA LEU A 57 -3.55 0.70 -7.24
C LEU A 57 -2.35 -0.19 -7.54
N PHE A 58 -1.23 0.15 -6.95
CA PHE A 58 -0.01 -0.65 -6.99
C PHE A 58 0.33 -1.02 -5.55
N VAL A 59 0.48 -2.32 -5.26
CA VAL A 59 0.53 -2.84 -3.89
C VAL A 59 1.76 -3.71 -3.69
N THR A 60 2.48 -3.50 -2.60
CA THR A 60 3.46 -4.46 -2.07
C THR A 60 3.07 -4.88 -0.68
N SER A 61 3.19 -6.17 -0.39
CA SER A 61 2.94 -6.71 0.95
C SER A 61 3.97 -7.76 1.33
N PRO A 62 4.42 -7.79 2.60
CA PRO A 62 5.30 -8.83 3.13
C PRO A 62 4.71 -10.24 3.10
N THR A 63 3.38 -10.38 2.96
CA THR A 63 2.71 -11.69 2.99
C THR A 63 2.12 -12.11 1.63
N LEU A 64 2.26 -11.25 0.62
CA LEU A 64 2.06 -11.59 -0.78
C LEU A 64 3.30 -12.31 -1.32
N ASP A 65 3.11 -13.27 -2.23
CA ASP A 65 4.16 -13.92 -3.03
C ASP A 65 5.36 -14.52 -2.26
N GLY A 66 5.13 -15.12 -1.09
CA GLY A 66 6.18 -15.81 -0.32
C GLY A 66 7.00 -14.91 0.62
N GLY A 67 6.75 -13.60 0.57
CA GLY A 67 7.37 -12.61 1.46
C GLY A 67 8.87 -12.40 1.26
N LEU A 68 9.53 -11.88 2.30
CA LEU A 68 10.96 -11.48 2.27
C LEU A 68 11.95 -12.65 2.30
N HIS A 69 11.45 -13.89 2.34
CA HIS A 69 12.29 -15.10 2.53
C HIS A 69 12.58 -15.80 1.22
N THR A 70 11.67 -15.67 0.25
CA THR A 70 11.73 -16.42 -1.00
C THR A 70 12.41 -15.65 -2.13
N ARG A 71 12.58 -14.33 -1.99
CA ARG A 71 13.08 -13.46 -3.07
C ARG A 71 13.92 -12.31 -2.52
N SER A 72 14.83 -11.81 -3.37
CA SER A 72 15.69 -10.65 -3.10
C SER A 72 15.03 -9.30 -3.39
N HIS A 73 13.80 -9.25 -3.92
CA HIS A 73 13.09 -8.01 -4.25
C HIS A 73 11.58 -8.12 -4.04
N PHE A 74 10.96 -7.00 -3.68
CA PHE A 74 9.50 -6.88 -3.57
C PHE A 74 8.80 -6.98 -4.93
N ILE A 75 7.61 -7.57 -4.94
CA ILE A 75 6.73 -7.60 -6.11
C ILE A 75 5.64 -6.56 -5.93
N VAL A 76 5.52 -5.69 -6.94
CA VAL A 76 4.46 -4.68 -6.99
C VAL A 76 3.31 -5.20 -7.83
N HIS A 77 2.20 -5.53 -7.15
CA HIS A 77 0.98 -5.99 -7.79
C HIS A 77 0.15 -4.82 -8.28
N LYS A 78 -0.26 -4.86 -9.55
CA LYS A 78 -1.23 -3.92 -10.10
C LYS A 78 -2.65 -4.42 -9.82
N LEU A 79 -3.43 -3.62 -9.11
CA LEU A 79 -4.84 -3.85 -8.83
C LEU A 79 -5.71 -2.88 -9.64
N PRO A 80 -6.44 -3.33 -10.69
CA PRO A 80 -7.30 -2.46 -11.48
C PRO A 80 -8.48 -1.87 -10.68
N PRO A 81 -9.10 -0.78 -11.16
CA PRO A 81 -10.37 -0.29 -10.63
C PRO A 81 -11.43 -1.39 -10.51
N GLY A 82 -12.22 -1.37 -9.44
CA GLY A 82 -13.31 -2.32 -9.19
C GLY A 82 -12.87 -3.73 -8.80
N HIS A 83 -11.57 -3.97 -8.62
CA HIS A 83 -11.04 -5.28 -8.20
C HIS A 83 -10.69 -5.31 -6.72
N ILE A 84 -10.63 -6.53 -6.19
CA ILE A 84 -10.32 -6.82 -4.79
C ILE A 84 -9.25 -7.91 -4.69
N ILE A 85 -8.32 -7.75 -3.74
CA ILE A 85 -7.32 -8.78 -3.41
C ILE A 85 -7.10 -8.87 -1.90
N THR A 86 -6.71 -10.05 -1.42
CA THR A 86 -6.12 -10.19 -0.08
C THR A 86 -4.73 -9.58 -0.12
N ILE A 87 -4.48 -8.56 0.69
CA ILE A 87 -3.18 -7.88 0.75
C ILE A 87 -2.35 -8.34 1.95
N PHE A 88 -2.95 -8.95 2.97
CA PHE A 88 -2.19 -9.42 4.12
C PHE A 88 -2.80 -10.66 4.76
N ASP A 89 -1.95 -11.52 5.33
CA ASP A 89 -2.34 -12.70 6.09
C ASP A 89 -1.53 -12.77 7.39
N TYR A 90 -2.20 -12.59 8.54
CA TYR A 90 -1.57 -12.56 9.86
C TYR A 90 -0.90 -13.90 10.23
N ASN A 91 -1.42 -15.03 9.74
CA ASN A 91 -0.79 -16.32 9.96
C ASN A 91 0.52 -16.44 9.19
N LYS A 92 0.54 -15.98 7.94
CA LYS A 92 1.78 -15.90 7.16
C LYS A 92 2.78 -14.96 7.81
N ALA A 93 2.37 -13.77 8.24
CA ALA A 93 3.25 -12.82 8.91
C ALA A 93 3.93 -13.43 10.14
N ARG A 94 3.17 -14.14 10.99
CA ARG A 94 3.70 -14.84 12.16
C ARG A 94 4.64 -16.00 11.81
N LEU A 95 4.40 -16.69 10.70
CA LEU A 95 5.32 -17.72 10.21
C LEU A 95 6.61 -17.11 9.69
N TYR A 96 6.50 -16.03 8.93
CA TYR A 96 7.59 -15.30 8.28
C TYR A 96 8.54 -14.64 9.28
N GLN A 97 8.02 -14.15 10.41
CA GLN A 97 8.84 -13.66 11.52
C GLN A 97 9.80 -14.71 12.10
N LYS A 98 9.53 -16.00 11.90
CA LYS A 98 10.39 -17.11 12.35
C LYS A 98 11.42 -17.54 11.31
N LEU A 99 11.31 -17.04 10.08
CA LEU A 99 12.19 -17.40 8.98
C LEU A 99 13.29 -16.35 8.84
N PRO A 100 14.51 -16.76 8.44
CA PRO A 100 15.55 -15.80 8.12
C PRO A 100 15.10 -14.94 6.92
N ILE A 101 15.42 -13.65 6.98
CA ILE A 101 15.25 -12.75 5.82
C ILE A 101 16.23 -13.19 4.72
N HIS A 102 15.84 -13.06 3.46
CA HIS A 102 16.72 -13.38 2.34
C HIS A 102 18.04 -12.59 2.46
N PRO A 103 19.22 -13.22 2.26
CA PRO A 103 20.53 -12.58 2.50
C PRO A 103 20.70 -11.23 1.79
N ASP A 104 20.24 -11.13 0.53
CA ASP A 104 20.35 -9.91 -0.28
C ASP A 104 19.58 -8.72 0.31
N LEU A 105 18.55 -8.97 1.11
CA LEU A 105 17.73 -7.94 1.76
C LEU A 105 18.32 -7.48 3.10
N LEU A 106 19.37 -8.13 3.62
CA LEU A 106 20.01 -7.73 4.88
C LEU A 106 20.65 -6.34 4.80
N HIS A 107 20.95 -5.87 3.60
CA HIS A 107 21.50 -4.53 3.33
C HIS A 107 20.42 -3.49 3.06
N GLU A 108 19.17 -3.90 2.80
CA GLU A 108 18.03 -3.02 2.53
C GLU A 108 17.36 -2.52 3.82
N GLY A 109 18.14 -1.93 4.72
CA GLY A 109 17.63 -1.27 5.93
C GLY A 109 16.67 -2.11 6.79
N PRO A 110 15.97 -1.49 7.75
CA PRO A 110 14.90 -2.15 8.48
C PRO A 110 13.66 -2.29 7.58
N ILE A 111 13.26 -3.53 7.32
CA ILE A 111 12.01 -3.84 6.61
C ILE A 111 10.91 -4.14 7.62
N ASP A 112 9.81 -3.38 7.58
CA ASP A 112 8.64 -3.68 8.40
C ASP A 112 7.80 -4.80 7.77
N GLN A 113 7.79 -5.96 8.43
CA GLN A 113 7.06 -7.16 8.00
C GLN A 113 5.53 -7.05 8.18
N ASN A 114 5.05 -5.96 8.77
CA ASN A 114 3.64 -5.66 8.98
C ASN A 114 3.15 -4.45 8.17
N ALA A 115 4.01 -3.84 7.36
CA ALA A 115 3.67 -2.69 6.54
C ALA A 115 3.27 -3.12 5.12
N VAL A 116 2.03 -2.82 4.73
CA VAL A 116 1.60 -2.90 3.34
C VAL A 116 1.71 -1.51 2.71
N ARG A 117 2.30 -1.44 1.52
CA ARG A 117 2.45 -0.16 0.81
C ARG A 117 1.58 -0.14 -0.44
N VAL A 118 0.88 0.97 -0.64
CA VAL A 118 -0.06 1.16 -1.75
C VAL A 118 0.19 2.50 -2.42
N SER A 119 0.35 2.53 -3.74
CA SER A 119 0.41 3.76 -4.53
C SER A 119 -0.80 3.88 -5.45
N PHE A 120 -1.31 5.11 -5.60
CA PHE A 120 -2.39 5.44 -6.54
C PHE A 120 -1.82 5.78 -7.91
N ALA A 121 -2.39 5.20 -8.97
CA ALA A 121 -2.10 5.45 -10.38
C ALA A 121 -0.68 5.13 -10.88
N LYS A 122 0.35 5.09 -10.02
CA LYS A 122 1.76 4.91 -10.40
C LYS A 122 2.37 3.71 -9.70
N GLY A 123 2.95 2.79 -10.48
CA GLY A 123 3.77 1.70 -9.97
C GLY A 123 5.23 2.11 -9.74
N TRP A 124 5.93 1.29 -8.97
CA TRP A 124 7.35 1.44 -8.65
C TRP A 124 8.05 0.06 -8.63
N GLY A 125 9.38 0.06 -8.53
CA GLY A 125 10.21 -1.13 -8.50
C GLY A 125 10.81 -1.49 -9.88
N PRO A 126 11.47 -2.65 -10.00
CA PRO A 126 12.35 -2.98 -11.13
C PRO A 126 11.70 -2.92 -12.51
N ASN A 127 10.39 -3.11 -12.58
CA ASN A 127 9.63 -3.12 -13.83
C ASN A 127 8.98 -1.76 -14.16
N TYR A 128 9.32 -0.71 -13.41
CA TYR A 128 8.73 0.61 -13.54
C TYR A 128 9.83 1.68 -13.62
N HIS A 129 9.45 2.87 -14.09
CA HIS A 129 10.37 4.01 -14.14
C HIS A 129 10.80 4.46 -12.73
N ARG A 130 9.88 4.42 -11.77
CA ARG A 130 10.13 4.72 -10.36
C ARG A 130 10.72 3.49 -9.71
N GLN A 131 11.85 3.62 -9.04
CA GLN A 131 12.44 2.50 -8.30
C GLN A 131 11.87 2.44 -6.89
N GLU A 132 11.64 3.60 -6.27
CA GLU A 132 11.12 3.71 -4.92
C GLU A 132 9.68 4.19 -4.87
N ILE A 133 8.96 3.77 -3.82
CA ILE A 133 7.58 4.24 -3.62
C ILE A 133 7.52 5.73 -3.30
N THR A 134 8.57 6.30 -2.70
CA THR A 134 8.64 7.73 -2.37
C THR A 134 8.65 8.63 -3.61
N GLU A 135 8.99 8.08 -4.79
CA GLU A 135 8.86 8.75 -6.08
C GLU A 135 7.43 8.73 -6.63
N CYS A 136 6.51 7.99 -5.99
CA CYS A 136 5.10 7.99 -6.32
C CYS A 136 4.42 9.24 -5.75
N PRO A 137 3.59 9.94 -6.55
CA PRO A 137 2.99 11.21 -6.14
C PRO A 137 1.99 11.08 -4.98
N CYS A 138 1.29 9.95 -4.86
CA CYS A 138 0.34 9.69 -3.78
C CYS A 138 0.41 8.20 -3.41
N TRP A 139 0.78 7.91 -2.17
CA TRP A 139 0.91 6.56 -1.66
C TRP A 139 0.56 6.52 -0.17
N LEU A 140 0.37 5.31 0.34
CA LEU A 140 0.00 4.97 1.71
C LEU A 140 0.92 3.88 2.22
N GLU A 141 1.33 3.99 3.47
CA GLU A 141 1.85 2.88 4.27
C GLU A 141 0.79 2.49 5.29
N ILE A 142 0.35 1.24 5.23
CA ILE A 142 -0.68 0.68 6.10
C ILE A 142 0.03 -0.25 7.09
N LEU A 143 0.07 0.16 8.35
CA LEU A 143 0.70 -0.60 9.43
C LEU A 143 -0.33 -1.54 10.05
N LEU A 144 -0.14 -2.85 9.87
CA LEU A 144 -1.06 -3.88 10.36
C LEU A 144 -0.59 -4.41 11.70
N VAL A 145 -1.05 -3.78 12.78
CA VAL A 145 -0.71 -4.20 14.14
C VAL A 145 -1.62 -5.38 14.52
N PRO A 146 -1.08 -6.53 14.98
CA PRO A 146 -1.89 -7.60 15.55
C PRO A 146 -2.71 -7.07 16.73
N ALA A 147 -3.95 -7.53 16.88
CA ALA A 147 -4.73 -7.24 18.08
C ALA A 147 -3.97 -7.73 19.33
N ARG A 148 -3.92 -6.88 20.36
CA ARG A 148 -3.29 -7.18 21.65
C ARG A 148 -4.12 -8.17 22.46
#